data_AF-A0A2D4IUQ6-F1
#
_entry.id   AF-A0A2D4IUQ6-F1
#
_cell.length_a   1.000
_cell.length_b   1.000
_cell.length_c   1.000
_cell.angle_alpha   90.00
_cell.angle_beta   90.00
_cell.angle_gamma   90.00
#
_symmetry.space_group_name_H-M   'P 1'
#
loop_
_entity.id
_entity.type
_entity.pdbx_description
1 polymer ?
#
loop_
_entity_poly.entity_id
_entity_poly.type
_entity_poly.pdbx_seq_one_letter_code
_entity_poly.pdbx_strand_id
1 'polypeptide(L)'
;EDDAPIKRCPKCKVYIERDEGCAQMMCKNCKHAFCWYCLESLDDDFLLIHYDKGPCRNKLGHSRASVIWHRAQVVGIFAGFGLLLLVASPFLLLATPFVLCCKCKCSKG
;
A
#
# COMPACT_ATOMS: atom_id res chain seq x y z
N GLU A 1 17.29 20.10 20.15
CA GLU A 1 17.83 19.90 18.78
C GLU A 1 17.02 18.87 17.96
N ASP A 2 16.33 17.93 18.62
CA ASP A 2 15.55 16.87 17.93
C ASP A 2 14.38 17.36 17.08
N ASP A 3 13.77 18.49 17.42
CA ASP A 3 12.70 19.15 16.66
C ASP A 3 13.19 20.29 15.76
N ALA A 4 14.49 20.32 15.43
CA ALA A 4 14.93 21.16 14.32
C ALA A 4 14.10 20.84 13.07
N PRO A 5 13.64 21.83 12.29
CA PRO A 5 12.81 21.60 11.09
C PRO A 5 13.63 21.05 9.92
N ILE A 6 14.95 21.20 9.95
CA ILE A 6 15.86 20.80 8.87
C ILE A 6 16.97 19.92 9.45
N LYS A 7 17.24 18.77 8.81
CA LYS A 7 18.35 17.85 9.14
C LYS A 7 19.01 17.34 7.87
N ARG A 8 20.16 16.65 8.02
CA ARG A 8 20.85 16.00 6.90
C ARG A 8 20.44 14.54 6.78
N CYS A 9 20.27 14.07 5.55
CA CYS A 9 20.06 12.66 5.26
C CYS A 9 21.19 11.81 5.88
N PRO A 10 20.91 10.74 6.63
CA PRO A 10 21.97 9.90 7.21
C PRO A 10 22.82 9.21 6.14
N LYS A 11 22.26 8.92 4.95
CA LYS A 11 22.94 8.24 3.83
C LYS A 11 23.72 9.18 2.92
N CYS A 12 23.07 10.19 2.33
CA CYS A 12 23.70 11.06 1.32
C CYS A 12 24.01 12.49 1.81
N LYS A 13 23.75 12.79 3.08
CA LYS A 13 24.05 14.06 3.77
C LYS A 13 23.42 15.33 3.19
N VAL A 14 22.57 15.25 2.16
CA VAL A 14 21.76 16.38 1.67
C VAL A 14 20.82 16.89 2.75
N TYR A 15 20.54 18.19 2.76
CA TYR A 15 19.56 18.77 3.67
C TYR A 15 18.14 18.34 3.30
N ILE A 16 17.35 18.05 4.31
CA ILE A 16 15.96 17.62 4.22
C ILE A 16 15.17 18.42 5.26
N GLU A 17 14.06 18.99 4.84
CA GLU A 17 13.06 19.61 5.71
C GLU A 17 12.05 18.55 6.16
N ARG A 18 11.65 18.60 7.43
CA ARG A 18 10.70 17.64 8.00
C ARG A 18 9.31 17.88 7.42
N ASP A 19 8.65 16.82 6.95
CA ASP A 19 7.23 16.87 6.62
C ASP A 19 6.43 17.06 7.92
N GLU A 20 5.60 18.10 8.01
CA GLU A 20 4.79 18.38 9.20
C GLU A 20 3.94 17.16 9.56
N GLY A 21 4.16 16.63 10.77
CA GLY A 21 3.37 15.53 11.33
C GLY A 21 3.91 14.12 11.10
N CYS A 22 4.96 13.90 10.29
CA CYS A 22 5.53 12.55 10.12
C CYS A 22 6.98 12.47 10.63
N ALA A 23 7.31 11.40 11.35
CA ALA A 23 8.69 11.11 11.76
C ALA A 23 9.41 10.15 10.82
N GLN A 24 8.67 9.35 10.06
CA GLN A 24 9.25 8.53 9.00
C GLN A 24 9.49 9.41 7.79
N MET A 25 10.76 9.59 7.44
CA MET A 25 11.18 10.43 6.33
C MET A 25 11.75 9.58 5.20
N MET A 26 11.54 10.01 3.96
CA MET A 26 12.17 9.43 2.78
C MET A 26 12.99 10.50 2.06
N CYS A 27 14.29 10.26 1.89
CA CYS A 27 15.15 11.19 1.18
C CYS A 27 14.78 11.25 -0.31
N LYS A 28 14.44 12.44 -0.82
CA LYS A 28 14.07 12.62 -2.24
C LYS A 28 15.22 12.30 -3.20
N ASN A 29 16.47 12.51 -2.77
CA ASN A 29 17.69 12.27 -3.55
C ASN A 29 18.06 10.77 -3.63
N CYS A 30 18.28 10.10 -2.49
CA CYS A 30 18.77 8.71 -2.46
C CYS A 30 17.71 7.65 -2.14
N LYS A 31 16.44 8.06 -1.98
CA LYS A 31 15.27 7.21 -1.65
C LYS A 31 15.36 6.42 -0.34
N HIS A 32 16.35 6.72 0.49
CA HIS A 32 16.51 6.10 1.81
C HIS A 32 15.41 6.53 2.78
N ALA A 33 14.74 5.57 3.39
CA ALA A 33 13.78 5.77 4.46
C ALA A 33 14.48 5.72 5.83
N PHE A 34 14.19 6.68 6.70
CA PHE A 34 14.82 6.79 8.02
C PHE A 34 13.92 7.50 9.04
N CYS A 35 14.23 7.34 10.32
CA CYS A 35 13.53 8.01 11.42
C CYS A 35 14.11 9.40 11.67
N TRP A 36 13.26 10.44 11.77
CA TRP A 36 13.69 11.82 12.03
C TRP A 36 14.43 12.02 13.36
N TYR A 37 14.04 11.24 14.37
CA TYR A 37 14.53 11.39 15.74
C TYR A 37 15.89 10.71 15.92
N CYS A 38 16.00 9.42 15.59
CA CYS A 38 17.26 8.68 15.78
C CYS A 38 18.15 8.58 14.54
N LEU A 39 17.69 9.05 13.37
CA LEU A 39 18.39 8.98 12.08
C LEU A 39 18.73 7.55 11.61
N GLU A 40 18.09 6.54 12.22
CA GLU A 40 18.27 5.14 11.88
C GLU A 40 17.46 4.76 10.65
N SER A 41 17.97 3.79 9.88
CA SER A 41 17.32 3.35 8.65
C SER A 41 16.01 2.61 8.96
N LEU A 42 15.00 2.87 8.15
CA LEU A 42 13.70 2.19 8.15
C LEU A 42 13.48 1.41 6.84
N ASP A 43 14.53 1.18 6.04
CA ASP A 43 14.42 0.51 4.74
C ASP A 43 13.89 -0.93 4.90
N ASP A 44 14.25 -1.62 5.99
CA ASP A 44 13.81 -2.98 6.32
C ASP A 44 12.60 -3.03 7.28
N ASP A 45 12.15 -1.87 7.77
CA ASP A 45 11.10 -1.80 8.79
C ASP A 45 9.70 -1.56 8.19
N PHE A 46 9.28 -2.50 7.35
CA PHE A 46 8.02 -2.46 6.62
C PHE A 46 6.77 -2.38 7.50
N LEU A 47 6.86 -2.81 8.76
CA LEU A 47 5.75 -2.84 9.70
C LEU A 47 5.76 -1.64 10.66
N LEU A 48 6.73 -0.73 10.52
CA LEU A 48 6.92 0.44 11.39
C LEU A 48 7.17 0.05 12.87
N ILE A 49 7.71 -1.15 13.12
CA ILE A 49 7.89 -1.69 14.48
C ILE A 49 8.87 -0.87 15.32
N HIS A 50 9.76 -0.11 14.69
CA HIS A 50 10.61 0.89 15.33
C HIS A 50 9.83 1.85 16.23
N TYR A 51 8.60 2.23 15.83
CA TYR A 51 7.77 3.16 16.60
C TYR A 51 6.94 2.49 17.70
N ASP A 52 7.05 1.18 17.90
CA ASP A 52 6.35 0.45 18.97
C ASP A 52 7.21 0.26 20.22
N LYS A 53 8.53 0.52 20.12
CA LYS A 53 9.52 0.25 21.16
C LYS A 53 10.54 1.37 21.30
N GLY A 54 11.31 1.36 22.40
CA GLY A 54 12.47 2.23 22.58
C GLY A 54 12.16 3.73 22.60
N PRO A 55 13.15 4.60 22.29
CA PRO A 55 13.06 6.05 22.43
C PRO A 55 12.18 6.74 21.37
N CYS A 56 11.84 6.03 20.30
CA CYS A 56 10.98 6.50 19.20
C CYS A 56 9.52 6.04 19.34
N ARG A 57 9.18 5.36 20.44
CA ARG A 57 7.83 4.83 20.67
C ARG A 57 6.77 5.92 20.58
N ASN A 58 5.69 5.66 19.83
CA ASN A 58 4.56 6.56 19.59
C ASN A 58 4.88 7.89 18.87
N LYS A 59 6.08 8.04 18.27
CA LYS A 59 6.49 9.28 17.61
C LYS A 59 6.26 9.32 16.09
N LEU A 60 5.54 8.36 15.51
CA LEU A 60 5.33 8.31 14.05
C LEU A 60 4.54 9.53 13.52
N GLY A 61 3.56 10.00 14.29
CA GLY A 61 2.79 11.21 14.04
C GLY A 61 1.57 11.08 13.09
N HIS A 62 1.36 9.92 12.46
CA HIS A 62 0.13 9.60 11.70
C HIS A 62 -0.40 8.18 11.97
N SER A 63 -1.65 7.94 11.59
CA SER A 63 -2.33 6.64 11.79
C SER A 63 -1.77 5.58 10.83
N ARG A 64 -1.32 4.44 11.39
CA ARG A 64 -0.73 3.27 10.68
C ARG A 64 -1.75 2.48 9.84
N ALA A 65 -2.99 2.96 9.79
CA ALA A 65 -4.10 2.31 9.16
C ALA A 65 -3.90 2.12 7.65
N SER A 66 -3.16 3.00 6.96
CA SER A 66 -3.03 2.98 5.49
C SER A 66 -2.38 1.70 4.95
N VAL A 67 -1.30 1.22 5.59
CA VAL A 67 -0.57 0.01 5.14
C VAL A 67 -1.38 -1.25 5.41
N ILE A 68 -2.05 -1.32 6.56
CA ILE A 68 -2.92 -2.44 6.93
C ILE A 68 -4.16 -2.48 6.02
N TRP A 69 -4.74 -1.31 5.72
CA TRP A 69 -5.84 -1.17 4.77
C TRP A 69 -5.45 -1.64 3.36
N HIS A 70 -4.28 -1.24 2.86
CA HIS A 70 -3.83 -1.66 1.52
C HIS A 70 -3.68 -3.18 1.41
N ARG A 71 -3.13 -3.84 2.44
CA ARG A 71 -2.98 -5.29 2.47
C ARG A 71 -4.32 -6.01 2.56
N ALA A 72 -5.24 -5.52 3.40
CA ALA A 72 -6.59 -6.06 3.50
C ALA A 72 -7.40 -5.86 2.21
N GLN A 73 -7.24 -4.71 1.54
CA GLN A 73 -7.92 -4.39 0.29
C GLN A 73 -7.53 -5.35 -0.84
N VAL A 74 -6.25 -5.68 -0.98
CA VAL A 74 -5.78 -6.63 -2.00
C VAL A 74 -6.39 -8.02 -1.78
N VAL A 75 -6.39 -8.52 -0.55
CA VAL A 75 -7.00 -9.81 -0.20
C VAL A 75 -8.50 -9.80 -0.49
N GLY A 76 -9.20 -8.72 -0.12
CA GLY A 76 -10.64 -8.56 -0.38
C GLY A 76 -10.98 -8.54 -1.87
N ILE A 77 -10.18 -7.87 -2.70
CA ILE A 77 -10.39 -7.83 -4.16
C ILE A 77 -10.26 -9.23 -4.76
N PHE A 78 -9.22 -9.98 -4.41
CA PHE A 78 -9.02 -11.32 -4.95
C PHE A 78 -10.13 -12.28 -4.53
N ALA A 79 -10.53 -12.26 -3.26
CA ALA A 79 -11.64 -13.09 -2.76
C ALA A 79 -12.96 -12.72 -3.44
N GLY A 80 -13.25 -11.42 -3.59
CA GLY A 80 -14.47 -10.92 -4.21
C GLY A 80 -14.58 -11.27 -5.69
N PHE A 81 -13.50 -11.06 -6.46
CA PHE A 81 -13.48 -11.39 -7.89
C PHE A 81 -13.57 -12.91 -8.12
N GLY A 82 -12.89 -13.71 -7.30
CA GLY A 82 -12.98 -15.17 -7.35
C GLY A 82 -14.41 -15.67 -7.09
N LEU A 83 -15.07 -15.16 -6.05
CA LEU A 83 -16.46 -15.51 -5.73
C LEU A 83 -17.42 -15.09 -6.85
N LEU A 84 -17.25 -13.89 -7.40
CA LEU A 84 -18.08 -13.38 -8.50
C LEU A 84 -17.97 -14.27 -9.75
N LEU A 85 -16.75 -14.67 -10.13
CA LEU A 85 -16.55 -15.57 -11.27
C LEU A 85 -17.14 -16.97 -11.02
N LEU A 86 -17.01 -17.50 -9.81
CA LEU A 86 -17.60 -18.79 -9.44
C LEU A 86 -19.13 -18.76 -9.55
N VAL A 87 -19.77 -17.68 -9.09
CA VAL A 87 -21.23 -17.52 -9.17
C VAL A 87 -21.67 -17.23 -10.60
N ALA A 88 -20.92 -16.42 -11.36
CA ALA A 88 -21.25 -16.08 -12.74
C ALA A 88 -21.08 -17.28 -13.69
N SER A 89 -20.14 -18.19 -13.43
CA SER A 89 -19.82 -19.32 -14.30
C SER A 89 -21.05 -20.18 -14.65
N PRO A 90 -21.90 -20.64 -13.70
CA PRO A 90 -23.15 -21.33 -13.99
C PRO A 90 -24.10 -20.55 -14.91
N PHE A 91 -24.31 -19.25 -14.66
CA PHE A 91 -25.20 -18.42 -15.48
C PHE A 91 -24.64 -18.23 -16.89
N LEU A 92 -23.33 -18.04 -17.02
CA LEU A 92 -22.66 -17.93 -18.32
C LEU A 92 -22.75 -19.24 -19.10
N LEU A 93 -22.52 -20.40 -18.46
CA LEU A 93 -22.64 -21.71 -19.09
C LEU A 93 -24.08 -22.01 -19.56
N LEU A 94 -25.10 -21.59 -18.79
CA LEU A 94 -26.51 -21.72 -19.19
C LEU A 94 -26.91 -20.75 -20.31
N ALA A 95 -26.38 -19.54 -20.32
CA ALA A 95 -26.66 -18.53 -21.35
C ALA A 95 -25.92 -18.81 -22.68
N THR A 96 -24.76 -19.46 -22.63
CA THR A 96 -23.92 -19.76 -23.81
C THR A 96 -24.65 -20.51 -24.93
N PRO A 97 -25.37 -21.63 -24.69
CA PRO A 97 -26.11 -22.32 -25.76
C PRO A 97 -27.26 -21.47 -26.33
N PHE A 98 -27.91 -20.64 -25.52
CA PHE A 98 -28.95 -19.71 -25.98
C PHE A 98 -28.37 -18.61 -26.88
N VAL A 99 -27.27 -17.98 -26.46
CA VAL A 99 -26.61 -16.91 -27.22
C VAL A 99 -26.01 -17.44 -28.52
N LEU A 100 -25.36 -18.60 -28.49
CA LEU A 100 -24.83 -19.27 -29.68
C LEU A 100 -25.96 -19.69 -30.63
N CYS A 101 -27.05 -20.25 -30.12
CA CYS A 101 -28.20 -20.64 -30.94
C CYS A 101 -28.89 -19.41 -31.58
N CYS A 102 -29.02 -18.29 -30.86
CA CYS A 102 -29.56 -17.05 -31.40
C CYS A 102 -28.65 -16.45 -32.50
N LYS A 103 -27.33 -16.48 -32.30
CA LYS A 103 -26.35 -16.06 -33.33
C LYS A 103 -26.40 -16.94 -34.58
N CYS A 104 -26.54 -18.26 -34.43
CA CYS A 104 -26.64 -19.19 -35.56
C CYS A 104 -27.96 -19.07 -36.34
N LYS A 105 -29.07 -18.70 -35.69
CA LYS A 105 -30.37 -18.45 -36.34
C LYS A 105 -30.37 -17.16 -37.18
N CYS A 106 -29.69 -16.10 -36.72
CA CYS A 106 -29.56 -14.85 -37.49
C CYS A 106 -28.65 -14.95 -38.72
N SER A 107 -27.74 -15.93 -38.79
CA SER A 107 -26.83 -16.09 -39.94
C SER A 107 -27.42 -16.93 -41.09
N LYS A 108 -28.62 -17.52 -40.92
CA LYS A 108 -29.29 -18.41 -41.89
C LYS A 108 -30.59 -17.81 -42.47
N GLY A 109 -30.91 -16.56 -42.15
CA GLY A 109 -32.09 -15.83 -42.66
C GLY A 109 -31.69 -14.78 -43.68
#